data_AF-N0B095-F1
#
_entry.id   AF-N0B095-F1
#
_cell.length_a   1.000
_cell.length_b   1.000
_cell.length_c   1.000
_cell.angle_alpha   90.00
_cell.angle_beta   90.00
_cell.angle_gamma   90.00
#
_symmetry.space_group_name_H-M   'P 1'
#
loop_
_entity.id
_entity.type
_entity.pdbx_description
1 polymer ?
#
loop_
_entity_poly.entity_id
_entity_poly.type
_entity_poly.pdbx_seq_one_letter_code
_entity_poly.pdbx_strand_id
1 'polypeptide(L)' 'MIDDASSVGSISLLEPVAASDPRLRLLKNPGSGLVAALNFGLSQARAEFVARMDADDIASPRSCR' A
#
# COMPACT_ATOMS: atom_id res chain seq x y z
N MET A 1 -0.77 0.77 -2.12
CA MET A 1 0.20 -0.14 -1.49
C MET A 1 1.60 0.40 -1.68
N ILE A 2 2.41 0.39 -0.63
CA ILE A 2 3.82 0.80 -0.69
C ILE A 2 4.66 -0.47 -0.65
N ASP A 3 5.46 -0.69 -1.70
CA ASP A 3 6.45 -1.77 -1.70
C ASP A 3 7.75 -1.29 -1.05
N ASP A 4 8.17 -1.96 0.02
CA ASP A 4 9.39 -1.69 0.78
C ASP A 4 10.45 -2.78 0.51
N ALA A 5 10.82 -2.91 -0.76
CA ALA A 5 11.83 -3.86 -1.24
C ALA A 5 11.45 -5.34 -1.06
N SER A 6 10.23 -5.72 -1.46
CA SER A 6 9.87 -7.14 -1.53
C SER A 6 10.82 -7.88 -2.46
N SER A 7 11.29 -9.07 -2.04
CA SER A 7 12.00 -10.00 -2.91
C SER A 7 11.09 -10.36 -4.09
N VAL A 8 11.64 -10.17 -5.29
CA VAL A 8 11.05 -10.37 -6.62
C VAL A 8 9.87 -11.35 -6.63
N GLY A 9 8.66 -10.87 -6.90
CA GLY A 9 7.45 -11.70 -7.07
C GLY A 9 6.16 -11.04 -6.59
N SER A 10 6.19 -10.38 -5.43
CA SER A 10 4.98 -9.83 -4.79
C SER A 10 4.33 -8.72 -5.63
N ILE A 11 5.13 -7.82 -6.19
CA ILE A 11 4.64 -6.68 -6.99
C ILE A 11 3.97 -7.16 -8.28
N SER A 12 4.57 -8.14 -8.98
CA SER A 12 4.08 -8.61 -10.28
C SER A 12 2.69 -9.25 -10.20
N LEU A 13 2.30 -9.82 -9.05
CA LEU A 13 0.95 -10.34 -8.83
C LEU A 13 -0.11 -9.24 -8.71
N LEU A 14 0.31 -8.02 -8.38
CA LEU A 14 -0.57 -6.89 -8.11
C LEU A 14 -0.70 -5.95 -9.30
N GLU A 15 0.22 -6.00 -10.27
CA GLU A 15 0.16 -5.18 -11.49
C GLU A 15 -1.17 -5.36 -12.25
N PRO A 16 -1.70 -6.59 -12.46
CA PRO A 16 -2.99 -6.76 -13.13
C PRO A 16 -4.15 -6.17 -12.31
N VAL A 17 -4.11 -6.31 -10.99
CA VAL A 17 -5.15 -5.77 -10.10
C VAL A 17 -5.12 -4.25 -10.11
N ALA A 18 -3.93 -3.65 -10.02
CA ALA A 18 -3.71 -2.22 -10.11
C ALA A 18 -4.15 -1.64 -11.46
N ALA A 19 -3.96 -2.40 -12.54
CA ALA A 19 -4.44 -2.00 -13.87
C ALA A 19 -5.97 -2.00 -13.98
N SER A 20 -6.65 -2.85 -13.20
CA SER A 20 -8.11 -3.00 -13.24
C SER A 20 -8.88 -2.15 -12.20
N ASP A 21 -8.27 -1.81 -11.06
CA ASP A 21 -8.90 -1.01 -9.99
C ASP A 21 -8.18 0.34 -9.84
N PRO A 22 -8.78 1.46 -10.29
CA PRO A 22 -8.16 2.79 -10.23
C PRO A 22 -8.00 3.33 -8.80
N ARG A 23 -8.62 2.70 -7.80
CA ARG A 23 -8.42 3.06 -6.38
C ARG A 23 -7.11 2.49 -5.83
N LEU A 24 -6.56 1.45 -6.46
CA LEU A 24 -5.30 0.84 -6.05
C LEU A 24 -4.12 1.55 -6.74
N ARG A 25 -3.27 2.20 -5.94
CA ARG A 25 -1.99 2.76 -6.41
C ARG A 25 -0.83 1.93 -5.86
N LEU A 26 -0.01 1.37 -6.73
CA LEU A 26 1.26 0.73 -6.37
C LEU A 26 2.36 1.79 -6.40
N LEU A 27 3.06 1.97 -5.28
CA LEU A 27 4.16 2.92 -5.17
C LEU A 27 5.38 2.21 -4.59
N LYS A 28 6.56 2.52 -5.12
CA LYS A 28 7.82 1.98 -4.60
C LYS A 28 8.35 2.91 -3.52
N ASN A 29 8.72 2.36 -2.36
CA ASN A 29 9.35 3.13 -1.29
C ASN A 29 10.71 3.67 -1.79
N PRO A 30 10.95 4.99 -1.74
CA PRO A 30 12.26 5.55 -2.09
C PRO A 30 13.31 5.34 -0.99
N GLY A 31 12.89 5.00 0.23
CA GLY A 31 13.78 4.70 1.35
C GLY A 31 13.85 3.20 1.67
N SER A 32 14.41 2.87 2.83
CA SER A 32 14.40 1.50 3.37
C SER A 32 13.65 1.43 4.68
N GLY A 33 12.84 0.40 4.85
CA GLY A 33 12.22 0.07 6.13
C GLY A 33 10.86 0.72 6.32
N LEU A 34 10.10 0.12 7.25
CA LEU A 34 8.70 0.41 7.50
C LEU A 34 8.43 1.90 7.76
N VAL A 35 9.25 2.58 8.54
CA VAL A 35 9.05 4.00 8.87
C VAL A 35 9.12 4.88 7.61
N ALA A 36 10.09 4.62 6.74
CA ALA A 36 10.21 5.34 5.47
C ALA A 36 8.99 5.06 4.57
N ALA A 37 8.56 3.79 4.49
CA ALA A 37 7.39 3.40 3.71
C ALA A 37 6.10 4.08 4.19
N LEU A 38 5.89 4.15 5.52
CA LEU A 38 4.72 4.78 6.12
C LEU A 38 4.70 6.28 5.89
N ASN A 39 5.82 6.97 6.14
CA ASN A 39 5.92 8.41 5.92
C ASN A 39 5.72 8.76 4.43
N PHE A 40 6.28 7.94 3.54
CA PHE A 40 6.05 8.10 2.12
C PHE A 40 4.58 7.88 1.76
N GLY A 41 3.94 6.81 2.27
CA GLY A 41 2.52 6.53 2.07
C GLY A 41 1.62 7.67 2.56
N LEU A 42 1.91 8.23 3.73
CA LEU A 42 1.21 9.40 4.28
C LEU A 42 1.34 10.62 3.37
N SER A 43 2.54 10.91 2.86
CA SER A 43 2.75 12.03 1.92
C SER A 43 1.97 11.88 0.60
N GLN A 44 1.61 10.65 0.24
CA GLN A 44 0.91 10.30 -1.00
C GLN A 44 -0.61 10.14 -0.83
N ALA A 45 -1.09 10.16 0.43
CA ALA A 45 -2.50 10.08 0.76
C ALA A 45 -3.22 11.36 0.30
N ARG A 46 -4.43 11.18 -0.22
CA ARG A 46 -5.27 12.28 -0.74
C ARG A 46 -6.59 12.41 0.00
N ALA A 47 -6.89 11.49 0.92
CA ALA A 47 -8.11 11.48 1.70
C ALA A 47 -7.88 12.17 3.05
N GLU A 48 -8.96 12.61 3.68
CA GLU A 48 -8.96 13.24 5.01
C GLU A 48 -8.50 12.26 6.11
N PHE A 49 -8.84 10.97 5.95
CA PHE A 49 -8.49 9.92 6.89
C PHE A 49 -7.55 8.90 6.24
N VAL A 50 -6.60 8.41 7.04
CA VAL A 50 -5.67 7.36 6.62
C VAL A 50 -5.82 6.16 7.55
N ALA A 51 -6.20 5.02 6.97
CA ALA A 51 -6.13 3.72 7.63
C ALA A 51 -4.86 2.99 7.17
N ARG A 52 -4.15 2.38 8.13
CA ARG A 52 -2.99 1.51 7.87
C ARG A 52 -3.42 0.05 8.04
N MET A 53 -2.87 -0.82 7.20
CA MET A 53 -3.02 -2.27 7.26
C MET A 53 -1.71 -2.92 6.89
N ASP A 54 -1.34 -3.98 7.60
CA ASP A 54 -0.20 -4.81 7.23
C ASP A 54 -0.62 -5.80 6.13
N ALA A 55 0.32 -6.23 5.30
CA ALA A 55 0.01 -6.97 4.05
C ALA A 55 -0.51 -8.40 4.30
N ASP A 56 -0.32 -8.92 5.51
CA ASP A 56 -0.76 -10.22 6.00
C ASP A 56 -2.10 -10.16 6.76
N ASP A 57 -2.68 -8.97 6.94
CA ASP A 57 -3.97 -8.77 7.59
C ASP A 57 -5.14 -8.66 6.59
N ILE A 58 -6.34 -9.00 7.07
CA ILE A 58 -7.60 -8.82 6.34
C ILE A 58 -8.53 -7.92 7.14
N ALA A 59 -8.91 -6.77 6.59
CA ALA A 59 -9.96 -5.94 7.20
C ALA A 59 -11.33 -6.60 7.09
N SER A 60 -12.07 -6.56 8.20
CA SER A 60 -13.51 -6.71 8.14
C SER A 60 -14.15 -5.49 7.47
N PRO A 61 -15.17 -5.67 6.60
CA PRO A 61 -15.87 -4.58 5.92
C PRO A 61 -16.50 -3.53 6.85
N ARG A 62 -16.60 -3.81 8.16
CA ARG A 62 -17.21 -2.92 9.16
C ARG A 62 -16.20 -2.18 10.04
N SER A 63 -14.90 -2.38 9.85
CA SER A 63 -13.88 -1.88 10.78
C SER A 63 -13.48 -0.42 10.58
N CYS A 64 -13.70 0.16 9.40
CA CYS A 64 -13.45 1.58 9.13
C CYS A 64 -14.80 2.28 8.91
N ARG A 65 -15.12 3.25 9.76
CA ARG A 65 -16.27 4.16 9.62
C ARG A 65 -15.78 5.57 9.38
#